data_AF-A0A367A471-F1
#
_entry.id   AF-A0A367A471-F1
#
_cell.length_a   1.000
_cell.length_b   1.000
_cell.length_c   1.000
_cell.angle_alpha   90.00
_cell.angle_beta   90.00
_cell.angle_gamma   90.00
#
_symmetry.space_group_name_H-M   'P 1'
#
loop_
_entity.id
_entity.type
_entity.pdbx_description
1 polymer ?
#
loop_
_entity_poly.entity_id
_entity_poly.type
_entity_poly.pdbx_seq_one_letter_code
_entity_poly.pdbx_strand_id
1 'polypeptide(L)'
;MPSSAAAATGWVGRVPTTQRDLVVVGASAGGVEALRDLLGGLPADLPAAVLVVLHMPSNGRSSLPRILDRVCALPVRPARDDEPLQPGTVTVCVPDRHLLVTGDRVALSRGPRENGHRPAVDVLFRSAARSAGPRVVGVVLSGALDDGTAGTIAIRARGGVVVAQAPGDAMYPSMPLHALEIGRADHEAPVAEMPALLNRLLTEKIDVEDAPPPSQLMETETAMAELDGDAYEDDDRPGRPSGFGCPTCHGALFAIEEGGMERYRCRVGHAWSPEALAEEQSQALEGALWMALRGLEERAALSMRMGRRAEEHGNRHSALRFQRRHDEAQQAAALLRGLLHRGELSAEALPDEVGEG
;
A
#
# COMPACT_ATOMS: atom_id res chain seq x y z
N MET A 1 -65.77 -7.92 -37.06
CA MET A 1 -64.64 -7.98 -36.11
C MET A 1 -63.68 -9.07 -36.57
N PRO A 2 -62.53 -8.69 -37.12
CA PRO A 2 -61.29 -9.39 -36.82
C PRO A 2 -60.32 -8.40 -36.16
N SER A 3 -59.81 -8.77 -34.99
CA SER A 3 -58.82 -8.00 -34.25
C SER A 3 -57.43 -8.23 -34.87
N SER A 4 -56.76 -7.13 -35.16
CA SER A 4 -55.42 -7.03 -35.72
C SER A 4 -54.37 -7.52 -34.72
N ALA A 5 -53.59 -8.53 -35.11
CA ALA A 5 -52.35 -8.87 -34.43
C ALA A 5 -51.30 -7.80 -34.73
N ALA A 6 -51.03 -6.93 -33.76
CA ALA A 6 -49.91 -5.99 -33.82
C ALA A 6 -48.60 -6.75 -33.58
N ALA A 7 -47.72 -6.69 -34.57
CA ALA A 7 -46.36 -7.21 -34.48
C ALA A 7 -45.59 -6.48 -33.38
N ALA A 8 -45.01 -7.25 -32.45
CA ALA A 8 -44.06 -6.76 -31.47
C ALA A 8 -42.73 -6.42 -32.19
N THR A 9 -42.58 -5.15 -32.56
CA THR A 9 -41.28 -4.58 -32.93
C THR A 9 -40.36 -4.63 -31.70
N GLY A 10 -39.26 -5.37 -31.83
CA GLY A 10 -38.26 -5.57 -30.79
C GLY A 10 -37.72 -4.24 -30.25
N TRP A 11 -37.81 -4.08 -28.93
CA TRP A 11 -36.99 -3.14 -28.19
C TRP A 11 -35.54 -3.63 -28.26
N VAL A 12 -34.73 -3.04 -29.14
CA VAL A 12 -33.29 -3.09 -28.99
C VAL A 12 -32.97 -2.15 -27.84
N GLY A 13 -32.83 -2.71 -26.63
CA GLY A 13 -32.40 -1.98 -25.44
C GLY A 13 -31.10 -1.24 -25.76
N ARG A 14 -31.10 0.08 -25.59
CA ARG A 14 -29.88 0.87 -25.70
C ARG A 14 -29.02 0.54 -24.47
N VAL A 15 -27.89 -0.12 -24.70
CA VAL A 15 -26.86 -0.41 -23.69
C VAL A 15 -26.45 0.90 -23.00
N PRO A 16 -26.44 0.98 -21.65
CA PRO A 16 -25.97 2.17 -20.93
C PRO A 16 -24.46 2.33 -21.15
N THR A 17 -24.08 3.21 -22.07
CA THR A 17 -22.67 3.60 -22.26
C THR A 17 -22.36 4.82 -21.40
N THR A 18 -21.21 4.81 -20.72
CA THR A 18 -20.72 5.94 -19.92
C THR A 18 -19.26 6.24 -20.24
N GLN A 19 -18.67 7.23 -19.57
CA GLN A 19 -17.24 7.54 -19.60
C GLN A 19 -16.59 7.18 -18.26
N ARG A 20 -15.27 7.02 -18.28
CA ARG A 20 -14.47 6.92 -17.06
C ARG A 20 -14.34 8.30 -16.45
N ASP A 21 -14.49 8.39 -15.14
CA ASP A 21 -14.54 9.68 -14.42
C ASP A 21 -13.85 9.63 -13.04
N LEU A 22 -13.10 8.56 -12.76
CA LEU A 22 -12.29 8.42 -11.56
C LEU A 22 -10.89 7.94 -11.92
N VAL A 23 -9.89 8.75 -11.60
CA VAL A 23 -8.47 8.39 -11.68
C VAL A 23 -7.94 8.18 -10.27
N VAL A 24 -7.33 7.05 -10.00
CA VAL A 24 -6.63 6.77 -8.73
C VAL A 24 -5.15 6.57 -9.00
N VAL A 25 -4.30 7.31 -8.27
CA VAL A 25 -2.85 7.35 -8.49
C VAL A 25 -2.13 6.89 -7.24
N GLY A 26 -1.19 5.95 -7.41
CA GLY A 26 -0.31 5.45 -6.36
C GLY A 26 1.15 5.73 -6.67
N ALA A 27 1.90 6.20 -5.67
CA ALA A 27 3.32 6.47 -5.80
C ALA A 27 4.05 6.30 -4.45
N SER A 28 5.38 6.13 -4.48
CA SER A 28 6.21 6.00 -3.28
C SER A 28 7.56 6.72 -3.48
N ALA A 29 8.69 6.01 -3.34
CA ALA A 29 10.02 6.55 -3.59
C ALA A 29 10.15 7.15 -5.00
N GLY A 30 10.63 8.39 -5.09
CA GLY A 30 10.68 9.17 -6.35
C GLY A 30 9.30 9.60 -6.88
N GLY A 31 8.23 9.34 -6.13
CA GLY A 31 6.86 9.60 -6.55
C GLY A 31 6.47 11.08 -6.59
N VAL A 32 7.16 11.95 -5.85
CA VAL A 32 6.85 13.40 -5.86
C VAL A 32 7.15 14.01 -7.22
N GLU A 33 8.29 13.66 -7.81
CA GLU A 33 8.72 14.09 -9.14
C GLU A 33 7.76 13.55 -10.20
N ALA A 34 7.47 12.24 -10.18
CA ALA A 34 6.52 11.61 -11.10
C ALA A 34 5.12 12.22 -11.01
N LEU A 35 4.62 12.51 -9.80
CA LEU A 35 3.33 13.17 -9.62
C LEU A 35 3.31 14.61 -10.15
N ARG A 36 4.42 15.36 -10.02
CA ARG A 36 4.51 16.72 -10.57
C ARG A 36 4.44 16.71 -12.09
N ASP A 37 5.13 15.78 -12.73
CA ASP A 37 5.15 15.66 -14.19
C ASP A 37 3.80 15.18 -14.73
N LEU A 38 3.20 14.16 -14.11
CA LEU A 38 1.86 13.68 -14.45
C LEU A 38 0.81 14.79 -14.29
N LEU A 39 0.70 15.37 -13.10
CA LEU A 39 -0.35 16.36 -12.81
C LEU A 39 -0.12 17.69 -13.51
N GLY A 40 1.13 18.03 -13.81
CA GLY A 40 1.49 19.24 -14.56
C GLY A 40 1.08 19.18 -16.04
N GLY A 41 0.90 17.98 -16.59
CA GLY A 41 0.40 17.78 -17.95
C GLY A 41 -1.12 17.61 -18.07
N LEU A 42 -1.86 17.53 -16.95
CA LEU A 42 -3.31 17.34 -17.00
C LEU A 42 -4.05 18.63 -17.45
N PRO A 43 -5.07 18.50 -18.31
CA PRO A 43 -5.86 19.65 -18.75
C PRO A 43 -6.77 20.19 -17.64
N ALA A 44 -7.08 21.49 -17.69
CA ALA A 44 -7.91 22.17 -16.69
C ALA A 44 -9.39 21.74 -16.71
N ASP A 45 -9.85 21.16 -17.81
CA ASP A 45 -11.21 20.68 -18.05
C ASP A 45 -11.33 19.16 -17.96
N LEU A 46 -10.40 18.50 -17.25
CA LEU A 46 -10.40 17.04 -17.06
C LEU A 46 -11.77 16.55 -16.55
N PRO A 47 -12.46 15.63 -17.26
CA PRO A 47 -13.80 15.18 -16.92
C PRO A 47 -13.83 14.12 -15.80
N ALA A 48 -12.83 14.12 -14.91
CA ALA A 48 -12.64 13.10 -13.90
C ALA A 48 -12.17 13.67 -12.56
N ALA A 49 -12.53 12.99 -11.47
CA ALA A 49 -11.92 13.22 -10.16
C ALA A 49 -10.60 12.45 -10.09
N VAL A 50 -9.55 13.05 -9.51
CA VAL A 50 -8.25 12.41 -9.34
C VAL A 50 -7.96 12.23 -7.85
N LEU A 51 -7.73 11.00 -7.40
CA LEU A 51 -7.33 10.68 -6.04
C LEU A 51 -5.88 10.21 -6.01
N VAL A 52 -5.06 10.76 -5.11
CA VAL A 52 -3.62 10.49 -5.07
C VAL A 52 -3.21 9.95 -3.71
N VAL A 53 -2.57 8.78 -3.71
CA VAL A 53 -1.83 8.23 -2.56
C VAL A 53 -0.33 8.31 -2.84
N LEU A 54 0.39 8.95 -1.92
CA LEU A 54 1.85 8.90 -1.84
C LEU A 54 2.24 8.32 -0.49
N HIS A 55 3.13 7.33 -0.47
CA HIS A 55 3.70 6.84 0.78
C HIS A 55 4.44 7.94 1.52
N MET A 56 4.09 8.13 2.80
CA MET A 56 4.71 9.14 3.64
C MET A 56 4.68 8.76 5.11
N PRO A 57 5.61 9.32 5.92
CA PRO A 57 5.61 9.12 7.36
C PRO A 57 4.27 9.49 8.00
N SER A 58 3.82 8.70 8.98
CA SER A 58 2.55 8.90 9.68
C SER A 58 2.53 10.18 10.54
N ASN A 59 3.71 10.65 10.93
CA ASN A 59 3.96 11.76 11.82
C ASN A 59 4.50 12.95 11.01
N GLY A 60 3.61 13.86 10.60
CA GLY A 60 4.00 15.09 9.94
C GLY A 60 2.82 15.88 9.36
N ARG A 61 3.09 17.10 8.92
CA ARG A 61 2.19 17.83 8.01
C ARG A 61 2.66 17.57 6.60
N SER A 62 1.76 17.08 5.74
CA SER A 62 2.07 16.93 4.32
C SER A 62 2.01 18.29 3.62
N SER A 63 3.10 18.66 2.95
CA SER A 63 3.12 19.79 2.01
C SER A 63 2.79 19.37 0.58
N LEU A 64 2.55 18.07 0.35
CA LEU A 64 2.32 17.50 -0.98
C LEU A 64 1.19 18.20 -1.75
N PRO A 65 -0.01 18.46 -1.19
CA PRO A 65 -1.05 19.17 -1.92
C PRO A 65 -0.58 20.52 -2.44
N ARG A 66 0.17 21.30 -1.63
CA ARG A 66 0.68 22.62 -2.04
C ARG A 66 1.80 22.54 -3.08
N ILE A 67 2.57 21.45 -3.09
CA ILE A 67 3.62 21.24 -4.09
C ILE A 67 2.96 20.96 -5.44
N LEU A 68 1.95 20.09 -5.46
CA LEU A 68 1.24 19.69 -6.66
C LEU A 68 0.33 20.80 -7.20
N ASP A 69 -0.33 21.57 -6.33
CA ASP A 69 -1.19 22.71 -6.71
C ASP A 69 -0.44 23.79 -7.50
N ARG A 70 0.88 23.91 -7.32
CA ARG A 70 1.71 24.89 -8.05
C ARG A 70 1.95 24.53 -9.51
N VAL A 71 1.81 23.25 -9.85
CA VAL A 71 2.11 22.74 -11.19
C VAL A 71 0.86 22.23 -11.92
N CYS A 72 -0.17 21.80 -11.18
CA CYS A 72 -1.40 21.29 -11.76
C CYS A 72 -2.36 22.43 -12.15
N ALA A 73 -3.01 22.31 -13.31
CA ALA A 73 -4.06 23.24 -13.72
C ALA A 73 -5.37 23.03 -12.94
N LEU A 74 -5.57 21.83 -12.38
CA LEU A 74 -6.72 21.49 -11.54
C LEU A 74 -6.44 21.90 -10.08
N PRO A 75 -7.46 22.31 -9.32
CA PRO A 75 -7.30 22.57 -7.89
C PRO A 75 -6.86 21.30 -7.14
N VAL A 76 -5.74 21.39 -6.43
CA VAL A 76 -5.21 20.27 -5.62
C VAL A 76 -5.49 20.51 -4.13
N ARG A 77 -6.13 19.54 -3.48
CA ARG A 77 -6.57 19.66 -2.08
C ARG A 77 -6.20 18.43 -1.27
N PRO A 78 -5.89 18.57 0.04
CA PRO A 78 -5.83 17.41 0.92
C PRO A 78 -7.22 16.79 1.06
N ALA A 79 -7.28 15.47 1.14
CA ALA A 79 -8.49 14.72 1.37
C ALA A 79 -9.17 15.13 2.67
N ARG A 80 -10.50 15.20 2.60
CA ARG A 80 -11.38 15.36 3.75
C ARG A 80 -12.46 14.30 3.65
N ASP A 81 -12.82 13.81 4.83
CA ASP A 81 -13.80 12.75 4.97
C ASP A 81 -15.18 13.23 4.50
N ASP A 82 -15.92 12.33 3.86
CA ASP A 82 -17.29 12.54 3.35
C ASP A 82 -17.41 13.66 2.28
N GLU A 83 -16.32 14.02 1.59
CA GLU A 83 -16.39 14.91 0.43
C GLU A 83 -16.83 14.15 -0.83
N PRO A 84 -17.75 14.70 -1.65
CA PRO A 84 -18.15 14.05 -2.90
C PRO A 84 -16.98 14.02 -3.89
N LEU A 85 -16.93 13.00 -4.72
CA LEU A 85 -16.02 12.95 -5.86
C LEU A 85 -16.40 14.04 -6.86
N GLN A 86 -15.51 15.01 -7.04
CA GLN A 86 -15.74 16.17 -7.93
C GLN A 86 -14.84 16.06 -9.16
N PRO A 87 -15.42 15.95 -10.37
CA PRO A 87 -14.65 16.07 -11.61
C PRO A 87 -13.87 17.39 -11.68
N GLY A 88 -12.69 17.35 -12.28
CA GLY A 88 -11.81 18.51 -12.38
C GLY A 88 -11.16 18.90 -11.05
N THR A 89 -10.96 17.94 -10.14
CA THR A 89 -10.25 18.16 -8.86
C THR A 89 -9.22 17.07 -8.60
N VAL A 90 -8.17 17.41 -7.86
CA VAL A 90 -7.19 16.46 -7.37
C VAL A 90 -7.23 16.43 -5.84
N THR A 91 -7.52 15.25 -5.29
CA THR A 91 -7.61 15.02 -3.84
C THR A 91 -6.46 14.13 -3.39
N VAL A 92 -5.63 14.64 -2.49
CA VAL A 92 -4.38 14.01 -2.07
C VAL A 92 -4.54 13.44 -0.66
N CYS A 93 -4.04 12.23 -0.45
CA CYS A 93 -4.07 11.55 0.85
C CYS A 93 -3.45 12.39 1.99
N VAL A 94 -3.85 12.06 3.22
CA VAL A 94 -3.31 12.68 4.43
C VAL A 94 -2.53 11.66 5.27
N PRO A 95 -1.50 12.08 6.04
CA PRO A 95 -0.73 11.17 6.87
C PRO A 95 -1.60 10.34 7.83
N ASP A 96 -1.25 9.06 7.99
CA ASP A 96 -1.87 8.13 8.93
C ASP A 96 -3.40 7.96 8.76
N ARG A 97 -3.90 8.11 7.53
CA ARG A 97 -5.23 7.70 7.11
C ARG A 97 -5.16 7.00 5.76
N HIS A 98 -5.91 5.93 5.58
CA HIS A 98 -6.21 5.44 4.24
C HIS A 98 -7.15 6.43 3.55
N LEU A 99 -6.93 6.63 2.24
CA LEU A 99 -7.82 7.33 1.35
C LEU A 99 -8.64 6.27 0.60
N LEU A 100 -9.96 6.31 0.73
CA LEU A 100 -10.87 5.32 0.15
C LEU A 100 -11.96 6.00 -0.68
N VAL A 101 -12.63 5.20 -1.49
CA VAL A 101 -13.87 5.56 -2.18
C VAL A 101 -15.01 4.70 -1.67
N THR A 102 -16.03 5.34 -1.09
CA THR A 102 -17.25 4.69 -0.62
C THR A 102 -18.43 5.30 -1.36
N GLY A 103 -19.01 4.55 -2.31
CA GLY A 103 -20.03 5.09 -3.22
C GLY A 103 -19.46 6.18 -4.12
N ASP A 104 -20.02 7.39 -4.05
CA ASP A 104 -19.58 8.58 -4.80
C ASP A 104 -18.78 9.57 -3.94
N ARG A 105 -18.19 9.10 -2.83
CA ARG A 105 -17.53 9.94 -1.83
C ARG A 105 -16.15 9.45 -1.44
N VAL A 106 -15.34 10.40 -0.99
CA VAL A 106 -14.06 10.18 -0.32
C VAL A 106 -14.32 9.76 1.12
N ALA A 107 -13.65 8.70 1.56
CA ALA A 107 -13.63 8.28 2.96
C ALA A 107 -12.19 8.23 3.50
N LEU A 108 -12.01 8.59 4.76
CA LEU A 108 -10.73 8.56 5.47
C LEU A 108 -10.78 7.62 6.66
N SER A 109 -10.01 6.55 6.60
CA SER A 109 -10.01 5.53 7.67
C SER A 109 -8.68 5.41 8.40
N ARG A 110 -8.75 4.99 9.68
CA ARG A 110 -7.61 4.50 10.47
C ARG A 110 -7.52 2.96 10.45
N GLY A 111 -8.05 2.34 9.42
CA GLY A 111 -7.97 0.89 9.20
C GLY A 111 -6.54 0.34 9.32
N PRO A 112 -6.41 -0.98 9.49
CA PRO A 112 -5.11 -1.64 9.61
C PRO A 112 -4.21 -1.29 8.43
N ARG A 113 -2.90 -1.17 8.69
CA ARG A 113 -1.91 -0.92 7.64
C ARG A 113 -1.90 -2.06 6.62
N GLU A 114 -1.68 -1.73 5.36
CA GLU A 114 -1.43 -2.71 4.31
C GLU A 114 -0.04 -2.44 3.73
N ASN A 115 0.75 -3.51 3.53
CA ASN A 115 2.14 -3.45 3.07
C ASN A 115 3.00 -2.50 3.93
N GLY A 116 2.72 -2.40 5.23
CA GLY A 116 3.37 -1.46 6.17
C GLY A 116 2.87 -0.01 6.10
N HIS A 117 2.05 0.33 5.12
CA HIS A 117 1.68 1.70 4.79
C HIS A 117 0.26 2.08 5.24
N ARG A 118 0.12 3.38 5.56
CA ARG A 118 -1.16 4.07 5.79
C ARG A 118 -0.94 5.57 5.59
N PRO A 119 -1.33 6.14 4.45
CA PRO A 119 -2.13 5.55 3.36
C PRO A 119 -1.37 4.47 2.57
N ALA A 120 -2.11 3.48 2.06
CA ALA A 120 -1.61 2.42 1.17
C ALA A 120 -2.34 2.51 -0.17
N VAL A 121 -1.64 2.23 -1.27
CA VAL A 121 -2.14 2.33 -2.64
C VAL A 121 -3.18 1.24 -2.91
N ASP A 122 -2.92 0.01 -2.48
CA ASP A 122 -3.84 -1.12 -2.65
C ASP A 122 -5.24 -0.83 -2.08
N VAL A 123 -5.31 -0.11 -0.95
CA VAL A 123 -6.59 0.26 -0.31
C VAL A 123 -7.38 1.27 -1.16
N LEU A 124 -6.73 2.30 -1.71
CA LEU A 124 -7.40 3.26 -2.58
C LEU A 124 -7.90 2.55 -3.85
N PHE A 125 -7.05 1.74 -4.47
CA PHE A 125 -7.37 1.08 -5.74
C PHE A 125 -8.50 0.07 -5.57
N ARG A 126 -8.46 -0.73 -4.50
CA ARG A 126 -9.52 -1.71 -4.19
C ARG A 126 -10.86 -1.05 -3.91
N SER A 127 -10.88 -0.01 -3.07
CA SER A 127 -12.13 0.70 -2.76
C SER A 127 -12.72 1.45 -3.97
N ALA A 128 -11.86 2.03 -4.82
CA ALA A 128 -12.28 2.63 -6.08
C ALA A 128 -12.85 1.58 -7.05
N ALA A 129 -12.16 0.43 -7.21
CA ALA A 129 -12.63 -0.67 -8.05
C ALA A 129 -14.00 -1.21 -7.58
N ARG A 130 -14.17 -1.38 -6.27
CA ARG A 130 -15.44 -1.79 -5.66
C ARG A 130 -16.56 -0.80 -5.97
N SER A 131 -16.32 0.49 -5.75
CA SER A 131 -17.34 1.55 -5.84
C SER A 131 -17.67 2.00 -7.26
N ALA A 132 -16.68 2.10 -8.15
CA ALA A 132 -16.83 2.69 -9.48
C ALA A 132 -16.60 1.71 -10.65
N GLY A 133 -16.09 0.51 -10.37
CA GLY A 133 -15.99 -0.57 -11.36
C GLY A 133 -15.24 -0.16 -12.64
N PRO A 134 -15.82 -0.33 -13.84
CA PRO A 134 -15.16 0.00 -15.10
C PRO A 134 -14.84 1.48 -15.31
N ARG A 135 -15.41 2.38 -14.49
CA ARG A 135 -15.17 3.83 -14.56
C ARG A 135 -13.81 4.24 -14.01
N VAL A 136 -13.06 3.32 -13.39
CA VAL A 136 -11.77 3.59 -12.76
C VAL A 136 -10.63 3.49 -13.77
N VAL A 137 -9.74 4.48 -13.71
CA VAL A 137 -8.38 4.41 -14.26
C VAL A 137 -7.38 4.41 -13.09
N GLY A 138 -6.66 3.31 -12.89
CA GLY A 138 -5.55 3.24 -11.94
C GLY A 138 -4.25 3.72 -12.58
N VAL A 139 -3.40 4.40 -11.81
CA VAL A 139 -2.07 4.85 -12.25
C VAL A 139 -1.03 4.49 -11.20
N VAL A 140 -0.08 3.62 -11.54
CA VAL A 140 1.05 3.25 -10.67
C VAL A 140 2.31 3.97 -11.15
N LEU A 141 2.88 4.80 -10.28
CA LEU A 141 4.10 5.57 -10.53
C LEU A 141 5.28 5.00 -9.75
N SER A 142 6.45 5.61 -9.95
CA SER A 142 7.71 5.34 -9.26
C SER A 142 7.52 5.01 -7.77
N GLY A 143 8.19 3.94 -7.34
CA GLY A 143 8.18 3.49 -5.97
C GLY A 143 8.95 2.19 -5.72
N ALA A 144 9.25 1.92 -4.46
CA ALA A 144 9.91 0.70 -4.01
C ALA A 144 8.88 -0.36 -3.58
N LEU A 145 9.23 -1.64 -3.68
CA LEU A 145 8.37 -2.79 -3.40
C LEU A 145 7.16 -2.82 -4.34
N ASP A 146 6.02 -3.30 -3.86
CA ASP A 146 4.92 -3.77 -4.71
C ASP A 146 3.52 -3.29 -4.29
N ASP A 147 3.40 -2.30 -3.40
CA ASP A 147 2.09 -1.72 -3.06
C ASP A 147 1.43 -1.07 -4.29
N GLY A 148 0.16 -1.39 -4.52
CA GLY A 148 -0.58 -1.06 -5.74
C GLY A 148 -0.76 -2.24 -6.69
N THR A 149 -0.02 -3.34 -6.49
CA THR A 149 -0.15 -4.56 -7.31
C THR A 149 -1.49 -5.27 -7.08
N ALA A 150 -1.88 -5.48 -5.82
CA ALA A 150 -3.16 -6.10 -5.49
C ALA A 150 -4.33 -5.18 -5.89
N GLY A 151 -4.15 -3.87 -5.75
CA GLY A 151 -5.05 -2.84 -6.23
C GLY A 151 -5.21 -2.87 -7.75
N THR A 152 -4.12 -3.09 -8.49
CA THR A 152 -4.13 -3.24 -9.96
C THR A 152 -4.98 -4.44 -10.37
N ILE A 153 -4.76 -5.59 -9.72
CA ILE A 153 -5.59 -6.79 -9.89
C ILE A 153 -7.07 -6.48 -9.62
N ALA A 154 -7.37 -5.77 -8.53
CA ALA A 154 -8.74 -5.41 -8.16
C ALA A 154 -9.42 -4.50 -9.20
N ILE A 155 -8.73 -3.46 -9.70
CA ILE A 155 -9.25 -2.57 -10.75
C ILE A 155 -9.57 -3.37 -12.00
N ARG A 156 -8.65 -4.22 -12.46
CA ARG A 156 -8.85 -5.02 -13.68
C ARG A 156 -9.94 -6.06 -13.52
N ALA A 157 -10.02 -6.73 -12.36
CA ALA A 157 -11.10 -7.67 -12.06
C ALA A 157 -12.49 -7.02 -12.10
N ARG A 158 -12.57 -5.69 -11.93
CA ARG A 158 -13.80 -4.89 -12.03
C ARG A 158 -14.01 -4.20 -13.37
N GLY A 159 -13.17 -4.49 -14.37
CA GLY A 159 -13.27 -3.91 -15.73
C GLY A 159 -12.70 -2.50 -15.86
N GLY A 160 -12.03 -1.99 -14.82
CA GLY A 160 -11.26 -0.75 -14.91
C GLY A 160 -9.96 -0.96 -15.70
N VAL A 161 -9.24 0.13 -15.95
CA VAL A 161 -7.99 0.13 -16.70
C VAL A 161 -6.85 0.60 -15.80
N VAL A 162 -5.66 0.03 -15.93
CA VAL A 162 -4.48 0.48 -15.17
C VAL A 162 -3.34 0.87 -16.11
N VAL A 163 -2.72 2.01 -15.80
CA VAL A 163 -1.53 2.54 -16.44
C VAL A 163 -0.37 2.46 -15.46
N ALA A 164 0.74 1.83 -15.83
CA ALA A 164 1.97 1.83 -15.06
C ALA A 164 3.02 2.74 -15.71
N GLN A 165 3.82 3.41 -14.89
CA GLN A 165 5.00 4.14 -15.38
C GLN A 165 5.99 3.16 -15.98
N ALA A 166 6.51 3.51 -17.17
CA ALA A 166 7.57 2.74 -17.79
C ALA A 166 8.73 2.56 -16.78
N PRO A 167 9.15 1.33 -16.43
CA PRO A 167 10.17 1.12 -15.41
C PRO A 167 11.49 1.86 -15.71
N GLY A 168 11.86 2.00 -16.99
CA GLY A 168 13.05 2.76 -17.40
C GLY A 168 12.94 4.29 -17.24
N ASP A 169 11.74 4.82 -17.04
CA ASP A 169 11.45 6.23 -16.76
C ASP A 169 11.26 6.50 -15.26
N ALA A 170 10.99 5.45 -14.47
CA ALA A 170 10.79 5.56 -13.03
C ALA A 170 12.11 5.71 -12.27
N MET A 171 12.15 6.62 -11.29
CA MET A 171 13.31 6.76 -10.39
C MET A 171 13.52 5.49 -9.54
N TYR A 172 12.42 4.86 -9.15
CA TYR A 172 12.38 3.57 -8.47
C TYR A 172 11.42 2.65 -9.25
N PRO A 173 11.93 1.65 -9.98
CA PRO A 173 11.14 0.89 -10.96
C PRO A 173 10.30 -0.23 -10.35
N SER A 174 10.54 -0.62 -9.08
CA SER A 174 9.96 -1.82 -8.47
C SER A 174 8.43 -1.81 -8.46
N MET A 175 7.78 -0.73 -7.98
CA MET A 175 6.31 -0.65 -7.93
C MET A 175 5.66 -0.74 -9.32
N PRO A 176 6.08 0.05 -10.33
CA PRO A 176 5.53 -0.08 -11.68
C PRO A 176 5.81 -1.44 -12.34
N LEU A 177 6.99 -2.02 -12.11
CA LEU A 177 7.34 -3.34 -12.62
C LEU A 177 6.37 -4.41 -12.09
N HIS A 178 6.10 -4.42 -10.78
CA HIS A 178 5.14 -5.34 -10.18
C HIS A 178 3.72 -5.15 -10.71
N ALA A 179 3.29 -3.90 -10.90
CA ALA A 179 1.99 -3.60 -11.51
C ALA A 179 1.87 -4.17 -12.94
N LEU A 180 2.95 -4.17 -13.72
CA LEU A 180 3.00 -4.74 -15.07
C LEU A 180 3.05 -6.27 -15.06
N GLU A 181 3.97 -6.86 -14.30
CA GLU A 181 4.28 -8.29 -14.37
C GLU A 181 3.25 -9.15 -13.62
N ILE A 182 2.90 -8.74 -12.40
CA ILE A 182 1.97 -9.46 -11.52
C ILE A 182 0.57 -8.88 -11.66
N GLY A 183 0.44 -7.55 -11.56
CA GLY A 183 -0.84 -6.84 -11.66
C GLY A 183 -1.46 -6.90 -13.06
N ARG A 184 -0.63 -7.13 -14.09
CA ARG A 184 -1.02 -7.15 -15.50
C ARG A 184 -1.62 -5.82 -15.95
N ALA A 185 -1.06 -4.69 -15.52
CA ALA A 185 -1.48 -3.36 -15.95
C ALA A 185 -1.61 -3.29 -17.48
N ASP A 186 -2.64 -2.58 -17.97
CA ASP A 186 -3.06 -2.61 -19.37
C ASP A 186 -2.19 -1.73 -20.27
N HIS A 187 -1.56 -0.71 -19.68
CA HIS A 187 -0.70 0.23 -20.38
C HIS A 187 0.61 0.47 -19.61
N GLU A 188 1.70 0.56 -20.37
CA GLU A 188 2.99 1.09 -19.93
C GLU A 188 3.25 2.39 -20.68
N ALA A 189 3.64 3.46 -19.98
CA ALA A 189 4.01 4.72 -20.62
C ALA A 189 5.02 5.52 -19.79
N PRO A 190 5.92 6.28 -20.43
CA PRO A 190 6.68 7.33 -19.75
C PRO A 190 5.75 8.34 -19.09
N VAL A 191 6.12 8.89 -17.93
CA VAL A 191 5.25 9.79 -17.15
C VAL A 191 4.81 11.02 -17.94
N ALA A 192 5.67 11.53 -18.83
CA ALA A 192 5.37 12.67 -19.69
C ALA A 192 4.28 12.39 -20.74
N GLU A 193 4.05 11.13 -21.12
CA GLU A 193 3.04 10.74 -22.11
C GLU A 193 1.69 10.36 -21.46
N MET A 194 1.71 10.05 -20.17
CA MET A 194 0.52 9.65 -19.42
C MET A 194 -0.64 10.67 -19.47
N PRO A 195 -0.44 12.00 -19.40
CA PRO A 195 -1.56 12.93 -19.44
C PRO A 195 -2.41 12.81 -20.71
N ALA A 196 -1.75 12.65 -21.87
CA ALA A 196 -2.44 12.44 -23.14
C ALA A 196 -3.16 11.08 -23.19
N LEU A 197 -2.52 10.04 -22.65
CA LEU A 197 -3.10 8.71 -22.50
C LEU A 197 -4.35 8.73 -21.61
N LEU A 198 -4.28 9.37 -20.44
CA LEU A 198 -5.40 9.50 -19.52
C LEU A 198 -6.57 10.24 -20.18
N ASN A 199 -6.30 11.36 -20.85
CA ASN A 199 -7.36 12.11 -21.55
C ASN A 199 -8.07 11.25 -22.60
N ARG A 200 -7.32 10.41 -23.34
CA ARG A 200 -7.92 9.44 -24.27
C ARG A 200 -8.81 8.43 -23.53
N LEU A 201 -8.29 7.78 -22.49
CA LEU A 201 -9.03 6.75 -21.72
C LEU A 201 -10.30 7.29 -21.05
N LEU A 202 -10.29 8.56 -20.62
CA LEU A 202 -11.43 9.23 -19.99
C LEU A 202 -12.50 9.65 -21.01
N THR A 203 -12.13 9.92 -22.26
CA THR A 203 -13.08 10.31 -23.31
C THR A 203 -13.71 9.12 -24.04
N GLU A 204 -13.10 7.93 -23.92
CA GLU A 204 -13.63 6.68 -24.46
C GLU A 204 -14.98 6.31 -23.81
N LYS A 205 -15.93 5.88 -24.65
CA LYS A 205 -17.20 5.31 -24.17
C LYS A 205 -16.98 3.87 -23.75
N ILE A 206 -17.42 3.55 -22.54
CA ILE A 206 -17.34 2.21 -21.96
C ILE A 206 -18.73 1.63 -21.77
N ASP A 207 -18.80 0.31 -21.91
CA ASP A 207 -19.94 -0.49 -21.49
C ASP A 207 -19.79 -0.82 -20.00
N VAL A 208 -20.86 -0.64 -19.23
CA VAL A 208 -20.90 -0.92 -17.79
C VAL A 208 -21.95 -1.96 -17.43
N GLU A 209 -22.72 -2.45 -18.40
CA GLU A 209 -23.82 -3.40 -18.13
C GLU A 209 -23.28 -4.77 -17.67
N ASP A 210 -22.16 -5.21 -18.26
CA ASP A 210 -21.51 -6.50 -17.96
C ASP A 210 -20.33 -6.39 -16.97
N ALA A 211 -20.27 -5.31 -16.18
CA ALA A 211 -19.22 -5.17 -15.16
C ALA A 211 -19.29 -6.37 -14.18
N PRO A 212 -18.21 -7.16 -14.02
CA PRO A 212 -18.19 -8.24 -13.03
C PRO A 212 -18.53 -7.68 -11.66
N PRO A 213 -19.27 -8.34 -10.76
CA PRO A 213 -19.52 -7.84 -9.40
C PRO A 213 -18.23 -7.85 -8.54
N PRO A 214 -18.18 -7.11 -7.42
CA PRO A 214 -17.12 -7.26 -6.42
C PRO A 214 -17.02 -8.71 -5.93
N SER A 215 -15.80 -9.21 -5.74
CA SER A 215 -15.58 -10.49 -5.08
C SER A 215 -15.94 -10.38 -3.59
N GLN A 216 -16.31 -11.50 -2.96
CA GLN A 216 -16.54 -11.50 -1.51
C GLN A 216 -15.29 -11.08 -0.74
N LEU A 217 -14.10 -11.48 -1.20
CA LEU A 217 -12.83 -11.04 -0.63
C LEU A 217 -12.66 -9.52 -0.71
N MET A 218 -12.95 -8.92 -1.87
CA MET A 218 -12.88 -7.46 -2.05
C MET A 218 -13.82 -6.71 -1.11
N GLU A 219 -15.04 -7.22 -0.91
CA GLU A 219 -15.99 -6.65 0.07
C GLU A 219 -15.43 -6.72 1.49
N THR A 220 -14.96 -7.90 1.91
CA THR A 220 -14.37 -8.10 3.25
C THR A 220 -13.15 -7.21 3.47
N GLU A 221 -12.22 -7.16 2.51
CA GLU A 221 -10.99 -6.37 2.65
C GLU A 221 -11.27 -4.86 2.65
N THR A 222 -12.26 -4.40 1.89
CA THR A 222 -12.67 -2.99 1.92
C THR A 222 -13.34 -2.63 3.25
N ALA A 223 -14.23 -3.48 3.75
CA ALA A 223 -14.89 -3.27 5.04
C ALA A 223 -13.89 -3.26 6.21
N MET A 224 -12.88 -4.14 6.19
CA MET A 224 -11.78 -4.13 7.18
C MET A 224 -11.00 -2.81 7.14
N ALA A 225 -10.72 -2.28 5.94
CA ALA A 225 -10.04 -1.01 5.76
C ALA A 225 -10.90 0.18 6.21
N GLU A 226 -12.22 0.10 6.07
CA GLU A 226 -13.19 1.10 6.57
C GLU A 226 -13.41 1.05 8.09
N LEU A 227 -12.89 0.02 8.78
CA LEU A 227 -13.19 -0.30 10.19
C LEU A 227 -14.68 -0.57 10.43
N ASP A 228 -15.35 -1.19 9.47
CA ASP A 228 -16.75 -1.61 9.63
C ASP A 228 -16.84 -2.75 10.66
N GLY A 229 -17.75 -2.62 11.64
CA GLY A 229 -17.87 -3.51 12.79
C GLY A 229 -18.21 -4.94 12.39
N ASP A 230 -19.09 -5.10 11.40
CA ASP A 230 -19.58 -6.40 10.94
C ASP A 230 -18.44 -7.25 10.32
N ALA A 231 -17.42 -6.60 9.73
CA ALA A 231 -16.26 -7.28 9.14
C ALA A 231 -15.33 -7.94 10.19
N TYR A 232 -15.43 -7.56 11.46
CA TYR A 232 -14.62 -8.13 12.54
C TYR A 232 -15.33 -9.26 13.29
N GLU A 233 -16.66 -9.32 13.22
CA GLU A 233 -17.52 -10.30 13.90
C GLU A 233 -17.66 -11.62 13.13
N ASP A 234 -17.32 -11.65 11.83
CA ASP A 234 -17.30 -12.88 11.04
C ASP A 234 -16.16 -13.83 11.49
N ASP A 235 -16.54 -15.08 11.79
CA ASP A 235 -15.63 -16.11 12.29
C ASP A 235 -14.94 -16.86 11.12
N ASP A 236 -15.54 -16.86 9.92
CA ASP A 236 -14.98 -17.46 8.71
C ASP A 236 -14.18 -16.41 7.91
N ARG A 237 -12.90 -16.26 8.27
CA ARG A 237 -12.01 -15.32 7.58
C ARG A 237 -11.35 -15.98 6.37
N PRO A 238 -11.18 -15.23 5.26
CA PRO A 238 -10.58 -15.78 4.06
C PRO A 238 -9.12 -16.16 4.29
N GLY A 239 -8.75 -17.33 3.77
CA GLY A 239 -7.36 -17.75 3.63
C GLY A 239 -7.00 -19.03 4.37
N ARG A 240 -5.86 -19.62 3.97
CA ARG A 240 -5.27 -20.81 4.59
C ARG A 240 -4.23 -20.39 5.64
N PRO A 241 -4.09 -21.07 6.79
CA PRO A 241 -3.02 -20.76 7.74
C PRO A 241 -1.64 -20.79 7.06
N SER A 242 -0.86 -19.71 7.19
CA SER A 242 0.45 -19.59 6.53
C SER A 242 1.62 -20.12 7.38
N GLY A 243 1.45 -20.16 8.71
CA GLY A 243 2.54 -20.44 9.65
C GLY A 243 3.36 -19.20 10.04
N PHE A 244 3.12 -18.04 9.42
CA PHE A 244 3.80 -16.78 9.75
C PHE A 244 3.04 -15.94 10.77
N GLY A 245 3.77 -15.09 11.50
CA GLY A 245 3.23 -14.09 12.41
C GLY A 245 3.24 -12.69 11.77
N CYS A 246 2.21 -11.90 12.04
CA CYS A 246 2.11 -10.52 11.58
C CYS A 246 3.14 -9.65 12.32
N PRO A 247 4.07 -8.97 11.64
CA PRO A 247 5.10 -8.15 12.29
C PRO A 247 4.51 -7.02 13.15
N THR A 248 3.35 -6.46 12.76
CA THR A 248 2.74 -5.33 13.46
C THR A 248 1.95 -5.74 14.71
N CYS A 249 1.15 -6.81 14.63
CA CYS A 249 0.22 -7.18 15.71
C CYS A 249 0.56 -8.52 16.38
N HIS A 250 1.58 -9.24 15.90
CA HIS A 250 2.01 -10.54 16.40
C HIS A 250 0.96 -11.67 16.32
N GLY A 251 -0.14 -11.43 15.59
CA GLY A 251 -1.17 -12.44 15.34
C GLY A 251 -0.83 -13.34 14.16
N ALA A 252 -1.50 -14.50 14.05
CA ALA A 252 -1.30 -15.41 12.92
C ALA A 252 -1.69 -14.75 11.57
N LEU A 253 -0.89 -15.02 10.54
CA LEU A 253 -1.18 -14.66 9.16
C LEU A 253 -1.83 -15.82 8.41
N PHE A 254 -2.79 -15.47 7.55
CA PHE A 254 -3.47 -16.37 6.64
C PHE A 254 -3.08 -15.98 5.21
N ALA A 255 -2.74 -16.96 4.38
CA ALA A 255 -2.44 -16.79 2.97
C ALA A 255 -3.74 -16.74 2.16
N ILE A 256 -3.86 -15.74 1.32
CA ILE A 256 -4.99 -15.43 0.45
C ILE A 256 -4.46 -15.37 -0.98
N GLU A 257 -5.20 -15.91 -1.93
CA GLU A 257 -4.80 -15.92 -3.34
C GLU A 257 -5.88 -15.22 -4.17
N GLU A 258 -5.50 -14.17 -4.89
CA GLU A 258 -6.42 -13.42 -5.76
C GLU A 258 -5.67 -12.92 -7.01
N GLY A 259 -6.25 -13.15 -8.19
CA GLY A 259 -5.64 -12.73 -9.46
C GLY A 259 -4.27 -13.33 -9.76
N GLY A 260 -3.95 -14.49 -9.16
CA GLY A 260 -2.65 -15.15 -9.31
C GLY A 260 -1.54 -14.62 -8.38
N MET A 261 -1.88 -13.72 -7.45
CA MET A 261 -0.97 -13.23 -6.43
C MET A 261 -1.34 -13.83 -5.07
N GLU A 262 -0.35 -14.42 -4.37
CA GLU A 262 -0.49 -14.78 -2.96
C GLU A 262 -0.20 -13.55 -2.07
N ARG A 263 -1.04 -13.33 -1.06
CA ARG A 263 -0.95 -12.25 -0.08
C ARG A 263 -1.21 -12.81 1.32
N TYR A 264 -0.79 -12.08 2.35
CA TYR A 264 -0.98 -12.48 3.74
C TYR A 264 -1.85 -11.48 4.48
N ARG A 265 -2.79 -11.94 5.30
CA ARG A 265 -3.61 -11.07 6.14
C ARG A 265 -3.76 -11.64 7.55
N CYS A 266 -3.73 -10.76 8.57
CA CYS A 266 -3.93 -11.17 9.96
C CYS A 266 -5.37 -10.97 10.44
N ARG A 267 -5.71 -11.51 11.62
CA ARG A 267 -7.05 -11.33 12.25
C ARG A 267 -7.38 -9.87 12.63
N VAL A 268 -6.41 -8.97 12.67
CA VAL A 268 -6.72 -7.53 12.87
C VAL A 268 -6.92 -6.82 11.54
N GLY A 269 -6.60 -7.47 10.41
CA GLY A 269 -6.76 -6.92 9.06
C GLY A 269 -5.50 -6.32 8.46
N HIS A 270 -4.34 -6.37 9.13
CA HIS A 270 -3.07 -6.00 8.47
C HIS A 270 -2.82 -6.94 7.29
N ALA A 271 -2.47 -6.37 6.14
CA ALA A 271 -2.21 -7.10 4.92
C ALA A 271 -0.77 -6.91 4.45
N TRP A 272 -0.23 -7.91 3.77
CA TRP A 272 1.13 -7.90 3.25
C TRP A 272 1.20 -8.67 1.94
N SER A 273 1.86 -8.09 0.95
CA SER A 273 2.50 -8.87 -0.11
C SER A 273 3.67 -9.68 0.44
N PRO A 274 4.17 -10.69 -0.29
CA PRO A 274 5.37 -11.43 0.11
C PRO A 274 6.59 -10.53 0.32
N GLU A 275 6.80 -9.55 -0.55
CA GLU A 275 7.95 -8.65 -0.49
C GLU A 275 7.86 -7.68 0.68
N ALA A 276 6.70 -7.03 0.86
CA ALA A 276 6.48 -6.15 2.01
C ALA A 276 6.56 -6.91 3.34
N LEU A 277 6.10 -8.17 3.38
CA LEU A 277 6.24 -9.00 4.58
C LEU A 277 7.70 -9.33 4.88
N ALA A 278 8.50 -9.68 3.88
CA ALA A 278 9.92 -9.98 4.04
C ALA A 278 10.71 -8.75 4.49
N GLU A 279 10.43 -7.58 3.90
CA GLU A 279 11.00 -6.30 4.32
C GLU A 279 10.69 -6.01 5.79
N GLU A 280 9.41 -6.05 6.17
CA GLU A 280 8.99 -5.73 7.53
C GLU A 280 9.54 -6.73 8.56
N GLN A 281 9.66 -8.02 8.20
CA GLN A 281 10.32 -9.01 9.06
C GLN A 281 11.81 -8.70 9.25
N SER A 282 12.49 -8.25 8.21
CA SER A 282 13.90 -7.86 8.27
C SER A 282 14.09 -6.65 9.18
N GLN A 283 13.24 -5.62 9.03
CA GLN A 283 13.24 -4.45 9.92
C GLN A 283 12.93 -4.81 11.37
N ALA A 284 11.94 -5.68 11.61
CA ALA A 284 11.59 -6.15 12.95
C ALA A 284 12.72 -6.93 13.60
N LEU A 285 13.41 -7.79 12.84
CA LEU A 285 14.57 -8.54 13.31
C LEU A 285 15.72 -7.60 13.69
N GLU A 286 16.04 -6.64 12.82
CA GLU A 286 17.09 -5.65 13.11
C GLU A 286 16.75 -4.85 14.38
N GLY A 287 15.51 -4.38 14.52
CA GLY A 287 15.04 -3.71 15.73
C GLY A 287 15.20 -4.56 17.00
N ALA A 288 14.88 -5.86 16.92
CA ALA A 288 15.06 -6.79 18.03
C ALA A 288 16.55 -6.97 18.41
N LEU A 289 17.45 -6.98 17.43
CA LEU A 289 18.89 -7.05 17.68
C LEU A 289 19.41 -5.79 18.37
N TRP A 290 18.96 -4.60 17.95
CA TRP A 290 19.28 -3.34 18.64
C TRP A 290 18.76 -3.33 20.08
N MET A 291 17.53 -3.80 20.31
CA MET A 291 16.97 -3.94 21.66
C MET A 291 17.78 -4.91 22.52
N ALA A 292 18.17 -6.06 21.97
CA ALA A 292 19.00 -7.05 22.67
C ALA A 292 20.39 -6.49 23.00
N LEU A 293 21.02 -5.77 22.06
CA LEU A 293 22.31 -5.11 22.28
C LEU A 293 22.21 -4.10 23.43
N ARG A 294 21.23 -3.21 23.39
CA ARG A 294 20.98 -2.25 24.47
C ARG A 294 20.79 -2.94 25.81
N GLY A 295 19.98 -4.00 25.86
CA GLY A 295 19.74 -4.78 27.08
C GLY A 295 21.02 -5.41 27.65
N LEU A 296 21.91 -5.91 26.79
CA LEU A 296 23.20 -6.44 27.20
C LEU A 296 24.15 -5.36 27.74
N GLU A 297 24.17 -4.18 27.11
CA GLU A 297 24.99 -3.06 27.56
C GLU A 297 24.51 -2.51 28.91
N GLU A 298 23.19 -2.38 29.10
CA GLU A 298 22.59 -2.02 30.39
C GLU A 298 22.89 -3.06 31.48
N ARG A 299 22.81 -4.36 31.15
CA ARG A 299 23.18 -5.47 32.06
C ARG A 299 24.66 -5.43 32.45
N ALA A 300 25.55 -5.15 31.50
CA ALA A 300 26.98 -5.03 31.74
C ALA A 300 27.27 -3.85 32.69
N ALA A 301 26.67 -2.69 32.43
CA ALA A 301 26.85 -1.49 33.26
C ALA A 301 26.33 -1.69 34.69
N LEU A 302 25.14 -2.29 34.86
CA LEU A 302 24.59 -2.59 36.18
C LEU A 302 25.47 -3.57 36.96
N SER A 303 25.92 -4.63 36.29
CA SER A 303 26.79 -5.64 36.90
C SER A 303 28.11 -5.03 37.36
N MET A 304 28.73 -4.15 36.58
CA MET A 304 29.94 -3.44 36.99
C MET A 304 29.70 -2.58 38.25
N ARG A 305 28.59 -1.82 38.31
CA ARG A 305 28.26 -1.00 39.49
C ARG A 305 28.05 -1.84 40.75
N MET A 306 27.35 -2.97 40.63
CA MET A 306 27.12 -3.88 41.74
C MET A 306 28.40 -4.61 42.19
N GLY A 307 29.28 -4.94 41.24
CA GLY A 307 30.60 -5.49 41.53
C GLY A 307 31.43 -4.54 42.39
N ARG A 308 31.60 -3.29 41.94
CA ARG A 308 32.34 -2.25 42.69
C ARG A 308 31.79 -2.04 44.10
N ARG A 309 30.47 -1.92 44.24
CA ARG A 309 29.84 -1.76 45.55
C ARG A 309 30.08 -2.98 46.45
N ALA A 310 30.03 -4.19 45.89
CA ALA A 310 30.32 -5.40 46.66
C ALA A 310 31.78 -5.44 47.14
N GLU A 311 32.73 -4.98 46.32
CA GLU A 311 34.14 -4.84 46.69
C GLU A 311 34.33 -3.83 47.82
N GLU A 312 33.70 -2.65 47.73
CA GLU A 312 33.73 -1.61 48.77
C GLU A 312 33.25 -2.11 50.14
N HIS A 313 32.27 -3.03 50.15
CA HIS A 313 31.73 -3.62 51.38
C HIS A 313 32.42 -4.94 51.79
N GLY A 314 33.52 -5.34 51.14
CA GLY A 314 34.26 -6.57 51.45
C GLY A 314 33.56 -7.87 51.04
N ASN A 315 32.47 -7.79 50.26
CA ASN A 315 31.66 -8.94 49.82
C ASN A 315 32.26 -9.61 48.57
N ARG A 316 33.44 -10.23 48.73
CA ARG A 316 34.25 -10.80 47.62
C ARG A 316 33.48 -11.79 46.74
N HIS A 317 32.67 -12.68 47.31
CA HIS A 317 31.91 -13.66 46.51
C HIS A 317 30.91 -12.98 45.57
N SER A 318 30.20 -11.96 46.07
CA SER A 318 29.25 -11.18 45.28
C SER A 318 29.96 -10.35 44.21
N ALA A 319 31.10 -9.73 44.54
CA ALA A 319 31.91 -8.99 43.58
C ALA A 319 32.32 -9.85 42.37
N LEU A 320 32.88 -11.03 42.61
CA LEU A 320 33.28 -11.97 41.55
C LEU A 320 32.09 -12.43 40.69
N ARG A 321 30.93 -12.67 41.32
CA ARG A 321 29.72 -13.03 40.58
C ARG A 321 29.27 -11.91 39.65
N PHE A 322 29.30 -10.66 40.10
CA PHE A 322 28.93 -9.51 39.29
C PHE A 322 29.95 -9.23 38.18
N GLN A 323 31.25 -9.44 38.43
CA GLN A 323 32.27 -9.33 37.39
C GLN A 323 32.04 -10.34 36.26
N ARG A 324 31.80 -11.62 36.58
CA ARG A 324 31.50 -12.63 35.55
C ARG A 324 30.29 -12.25 34.70
N ARG A 325 29.21 -11.76 35.33
CA ARG A 325 28.00 -11.29 34.63
C ARG A 325 28.27 -10.09 33.73
N HIS A 326 29.15 -9.19 34.14
CA HIS A 326 29.60 -8.07 33.33
C HIS A 326 30.34 -8.57 32.08
N ASP A 327 31.33 -9.44 32.25
CA ASP A 327 32.16 -9.96 31.17
C ASP A 327 31.31 -10.75 30.15
N GLU A 328 30.41 -11.64 30.63
CA GLU A 328 29.47 -12.39 29.79
C GLU A 328 28.56 -11.46 28.97
N ALA A 329 28.07 -10.38 29.58
CA ALA A 329 27.22 -9.39 28.90
C ALA A 329 27.98 -8.62 27.82
N GLN A 330 29.23 -8.22 28.10
CA GLN A 330 30.07 -7.52 27.13
C GLN A 330 30.43 -8.40 25.93
N GLN A 331 30.74 -9.68 26.16
CA GLN A 331 31.04 -10.63 25.08
C GLN A 331 29.84 -10.81 24.16
N ALA A 332 28.65 -11.03 24.72
CA ALA A 332 27.43 -11.15 23.92
C ALA A 332 27.12 -9.85 23.15
N ALA A 333 27.31 -8.68 23.77
CA ALA A 333 27.11 -7.39 23.10
C ALA A 333 28.07 -7.19 21.92
N ALA A 334 29.33 -7.64 22.04
CA ALA A 334 30.31 -7.56 20.96
C ALA A 334 29.90 -8.41 19.74
N LEU A 335 29.34 -9.61 19.97
CA LEU A 335 28.82 -10.45 18.88
C LEU A 335 27.65 -9.77 18.16
N LEU A 336 26.68 -9.20 18.89
CA LEU A 336 25.56 -8.49 18.29
C LEU A 336 26.00 -7.25 17.51
N ARG A 337 26.96 -6.47 18.03
CA ARG A 337 27.55 -5.35 17.27
C ARG A 337 28.19 -5.82 15.96
N GLY A 338 28.86 -6.96 15.97
CA GLY A 338 29.45 -7.55 14.77
C GLY A 338 28.41 -7.97 13.72
N LEU A 339 27.24 -8.44 14.14
CA LEU A 339 26.12 -8.75 13.23
C LEU A 339 25.52 -7.47 12.63
N LEU A 340 25.19 -6.49 13.49
CA LEU A 340 24.60 -5.22 13.08
C LEU A 340 25.53 -4.43 12.14
N HIS A 341 26.84 -4.47 12.37
CA HIS A 341 27.79 -3.72 11.55
C HIS A 341 27.94 -4.26 10.13
N ARG A 342 27.73 -5.56 9.91
CA ARG A 342 27.91 -6.20 8.61
C ARG A 342 26.69 -6.09 7.69
N GLY A 343 25.54 -5.63 8.20
CA GLY A 343 24.31 -5.56 7.41
C GLY A 343 23.82 -6.93 6.92
N GLU A 344 24.32 -8.05 7.47
CA GLU A 344 24.00 -9.41 7.01
C GLU A 344 22.51 -9.78 7.16
N LEU A 345 21.71 -8.94 7.82
CA LEU A 345 20.30 -9.16 8.15
C LEU A 345 19.40 -7.99 7.72
N SER A 346 19.95 -6.95 7.08
CA SER A 346 19.15 -5.85 6.51
C SER A 346 18.64 -6.25 5.13
N ALA A 347 17.43 -5.81 4.76
CA ALA A 347 16.80 -6.16 3.49
C ALA A 347 17.60 -5.73 2.24
N GLU A 348 18.47 -4.72 2.37
CA GLU A 348 19.41 -4.27 1.32
C GLU A 348 20.47 -5.34 0.95
N ALA A 349 20.57 -6.46 1.67
CA ALA A 349 21.53 -7.52 1.40
C ALA A 349 21.07 -8.54 0.32
N LEU A 350 19.87 -8.38 -0.25
CA LEU A 350 19.47 -9.11 -1.46
C LEU A 350 20.02 -8.35 -2.69
N PRO A 351 21.05 -8.87 -3.39
CA PRO A 351 21.51 -8.22 -4.61
C PRO A 351 20.41 -8.25 -5.67
N ASP A 352 20.17 -7.11 -6.33
CA ASP A 352 19.39 -6.95 -7.58
C ASP A 352 20.06 -7.67 -8.77
N GLU A 353 20.73 -8.80 -8.56
CA GLU A 353 21.34 -9.58 -9.64
C GLU A 353 20.33 -10.58 -10.19
N VAL A 354 19.42 -10.08 -11.03
CA VAL A 354 18.91 -10.88 -12.15
C VAL A 354 20.06 -10.96 -13.16
N GLY A 355 20.92 -11.96 -12.98
CA GLY A 355 21.94 -12.30 -13.96
C GLY A 355 21.28 -12.71 -15.28
N GLU A 356 21.63 -12.00 -16.35
CA GLU A 356 21.45 -12.48 -17.71
C GLU A 356 22.09 -13.88 -17.84
N GLY A 357 21.27 -14.87 -18.19
CA GLY A 357 21.68 -16.24 -18.49
C GLY A 357 20.97 -16.75 -19.73
#